data_AF-A0A2H3HYL1-F1
#
_entry.id   AF-A0A2H3HYL1-F1
#
_cell.length_a   1.000
_cell.length_b   1.000
_cell.length_c   1.000
_cell.angle_alpha   90.00
_cell.angle_beta   90.00
_cell.angle_gamma   90.00
#
_symmetry.space_group_name_H-M   'P 1'
#
loop_
_entity.id
_entity.type
_entity.pdbx_description
1 polymer ?
#
loop_
_entity_poly.entity_id
_entity_poly.type
_entity_poly.pdbx_seq_one_letter_code
_entity_poly.pdbx_strand_id
1 'polypeptide(L)'
;MSYSTLIAYPNDDDITFDIDYYLKNHLPLVAKVWGPLSLKSWHAVKYDRDVSGNKPQFLVTATLVWESEETVNAAVSSESAALIFGDIPNFTNKQPVTLAGTVLSSQGL
;
A
#
# COMPACT_ATOMS: atom_id res chain seq x y z
N MET A 1 -10.24 17.44 -3.54
CA MET A 1 -10.65 16.11 -4.06
C MET A 1 -9.81 15.09 -3.33
N SER A 2 -10.39 13.96 -2.93
CA SER A 2 -9.60 12.90 -2.29
C SER A 2 -8.55 12.37 -3.26
N TYR A 3 -7.43 11.96 -2.68
CA TYR A 3 -6.29 11.46 -3.43
C TYR A 3 -6.00 10.03 -2.97
N SER A 4 -5.49 9.19 -3.88
CA SER A 4 -5.27 7.77 -3.62
C SER A 4 -3.85 7.39 -3.97
N THR A 5 -3.29 6.47 -3.19
CA THR A 5 -2.06 5.78 -3.56
C THR A 5 -2.28 4.28 -3.59
N LEU A 6 -1.74 3.61 -4.61
CA LEU A 6 -1.69 2.17 -4.73
C LEU A 6 -0.26 1.69 -4.51
N ILE A 7 -0.08 0.75 -3.60
CA ILE A 7 1.17 0.04 -3.36
C ILE A 7 0.97 -1.40 -3.85
N ALA A 8 1.70 -1.83 -4.87
CA ALA A 8 1.48 -3.13 -5.51
C ALA A 8 2.77 -3.95 -5.55
N TYR A 9 2.79 -5.10 -4.90
CA TYR A 9 3.97 -5.98 -4.80
C TYR A 9 3.99 -6.99 -5.97
N PRO A 10 4.99 -6.93 -6.88
CA PRO A 10 5.07 -7.83 -8.04
C PRO A 10 5.10 -9.30 -7.64
N ASN A 11 4.32 -10.13 -8.34
CA ASN A 11 4.24 -11.57 -8.08
C ASN A 11 5.22 -12.35 -8.98
N ASP A 12 6.50 -12.04 -8.87
CA ASP A 12 7.55 -12.78 -9.58
C ASP A 12 7.68 -14.21 -9.01
N ASP A 13 8.40 -15.10 -9.68
CA ASP A 13 8.49 -16.51 -9.25
C ASP A 13 9.26 -16.71 -7.93
N ASP A 14 10.13 -15.77 -7.57
CA ASP A 14 10.97 -15.79 -6.38
C ASP A 14 10.42 -14.90 -5.24
N ILE A 15 9.17 -14.42 -5.33
CA ILE A 15 8.59 -13.58 -4.26
C ILE A 15 8.54 -14.34 -2.93
N THR A 16 9.09 -13.71 -1.89
CA THR A 16 8.80 -14.04 -0.49
C THR A 16 7.82 -13.00 0.05
N PHE A 17 6.79 -13.44 0.77
CA PHE A 17 5.83 -12.53 1.39
C PHE A 17 5.29 -13.10 2.71
N ASP A 18 5.72 -12.54 3.83
CA ASP A 18 5.20 -12.82 5.16
C ASP A 18 3.92 -12.01 5.40
N ILE A 19 2.78 -12.64 5.10
CA ILE A 19 1.45 -12.03 5.29
C ILE A 19 1.18 -11.75 6.77
N ASP A 20 1.65 -12.60 7.69
CA ASP A 20 1.43 -12.40 9.12
C ASP A 20 2.18 -11.17 9.63
N TYR A 21 3.44 -11.00 9.24
CA TYR A 21 4.22 -9.80 9.57
C TYR A 21 3.58 -8.55 8.97
N TYR A 22 3.19 -8.62 7.69
CA TYR A 22 2.56 -7.51 6.99
C TYR A 22 1.29 -7.02 7.69
N LEU A 23 0.40 -7.94 8.11
CA LEU A 23 -0.84 -7.59 8.79
C LEU A 23 -0.64 -7.13 10.24
N LYS A 24 0.28 -7.74 10.99
CA LYS A 24 0.43 -7.51 12.44
C LYS A 24 1.43 -6.43 12.80
N ASN A 25 2.35 -6.09 11.90
CA ASN A 25 3.41 -5.11 12.15
C ASN A 25 3.36 -3.96 11.14
N HIS A 26 3.45 -4.28 9.84
CA HIS A 26 3.60 -3.25 8.80
C HIS A 26 2.37 -2.35 8.68
N LEU A 27 1.17 -2.91 8.50
CA LEU A 27 -0.05 -2.10 8.36
C LEU A 27 -0.38 -1.27 9.62
N PRO A 28 -0.21 -1.78 10.86
CA PRO A 28 -0.29 -0.95 12.05
C PRO A 28 0.75 0.17 12.11
N LEU A 29 1.99 -0.07 11.66
CA LEU A 29 3.03 0.96 11.56
C LEU A 29 2.62 2.06 10.57
N VAL A 30 2.12 1.69 9.39
CA VAL A 30 1.59 2.63 8.40
C VAL A 30 0.47 3.49 8.99
N ALA A 31 -0.51 2.88 9.65
CA ALA A 31 -1.60 3.61 10.28
C ALA A 31 -1.11 4.55 11.39
N LYS A 32 -0.13 4.12 12.19
CA LYS A 32 0.45 4.94 13.27
C LYS A 32 1.22 6.15 12.73
N VAL A 33 1.98 5.97 11.65
CA VAL A 33 2.87 7.01 11.11
C VAL A 33 2.13 7.96 10.17
N TRP A 34 1.31 7.44 9.26
CA TRP A 34 0.61 8.25 8.26
C TRP A 34 -0.83 8.62 8.64
N GLY A 35 -1.44 7.93 9.62
CA GLY A 35 -2.75 8.32 10.16
C GLY A 35 -2.82 9.80 10.59
N PRO A 36 -1.85 10.29 11.39
CA PRO A 36 -1.78 11.71 11.74
C PRO A 36 -1.50 12.66 10.57
N LEU A 37 -1.02 12.15 9.43
CA LEU A 37 -0.70 12.90 8.21
C LEU A 37 -1.85 12.86 7.19
N SER A 38 -3.09 12.85 7.68
CA SER A 38 -4.31 12.88 6.86
C SER A 38 -4.57 11.65 5.99
N LEU A 39 -3.99 10.49 6.32
CA LEU A 39 -4.47 9.20 5.81
C LEU A 39 -5.88 8.93 6.36
N LYS A 40 -6.86 8.78 5.48
CA LYS A 40 -8.29 8.62 5.84
C LYS A 40 -8.72 7.18 5.98
N SER A 41 -8.22 6.33 5.09
CA SER A 41 -8.51 4.90 5.11
C SER A 41 -7.46 4.15 4.32
N TRP A 42 -7.42 2.84 4.53
CA TRP A 42 -6.64 1.94 3.72
C TRP A 42 -7.33 0.58 3.65
N HIS A 43 -7.06 -0.17 2.59
CA HIS A 43 -7.38 -1.58 2.52
C HIS A 43 -6.26 -2.30 1.79
N ALA A 44 -6.03 -3.56 2.15
CA ALA A 44 -5.07 -4.43 1.49
C ALA A 44 -5.76 -5.67 0.95
N VAL A 45 -5.32 -6.15 -0.20
CA VAL A 45 -5.86 -7.33 -0.87
C VAL A 45 -4.71 -8.24 -1.24
N LYS A 46 -4.81 -9.51 -0.86
CA LYS A 46 -4.00 -10.58 -1.43
C LYS A 46 -4.80 -11.23 -2.56
N TYR A 47 -4.19 -11.41 -3.72
CA TYR A 47 -4.83 -12.02 -4.88
C TYR A 47 -4.39 -13.48 -5.03
N ASP A 48 -5.36 -14.38 -5.16
CA ASP A 48 -5.08 -15.78 -5.47
C ASP A 48 -4.94 -16.03 -6.97
N ARG A 49 -5.59 -15.20 -7.81
CA ARG A 49 -5.62 -15.29 -9.28
C ARG A 49 -6.06 -13.98 -9.91
N ASP A 50 -5.74 -13.80 -11.19
CA ASP A 50 -6.37 -12.77 -12.02
C ASP A 50 -7.83 -13.15 -12.39
N VAL A 51 -8.52 -12.24 -13.10
CA VAL A 51 -9.91 -12.44 -13.53
C VAL A 51 -10.10 -13.58 -14.53
N SER A 52 -9.03 -14.02 -15.18
CA SER A 52 -9.01 -15.16 -16.11
C SER A 52 -8.57 -16.46 -15.45
N GLY A 53 -8.21 -16.43 -14.16
CA GLY A 53 -7.78 -17.60 -13.39
C GLY A 53 -6.26 -17.87 -13.42
N ASN A 54 -5.44 -16.99 -14.00
CA ASN A 54 -3.99 -17.15 -14.07
C ASN A 54 -3.29 -16.58 -12.81
N LYS A 55 -1.98 -16.81 -12.72
CA LYS A 55 -1.12 -16.17 -11.71
C LYS A 55 -1.29 -14.63 -11.81
N PRO A 56 -1.66 -13.94 -10.72
CA PRO A 56 -1.87 -12.50 -10.79
C PRO A 56 -0.53 -11.78 -10.94
N GLN A 57 -0.50 -10.65 -11.65
CA GLN A 57 0.71 -9.82 -11.83
C GLN A 57 1.24 -9.27 -10.49
N PHE A 58 0.36 -8.99 -9.54
CA PHE A 58 0.69 -8.51 -8.20
C PHE A 58 0.13 -9.48 -7.16
N LEU A 59 0.92 -9.82 -6.14
CA LEU A 59 0.52 -10.75 -5.10
C LEU A 59 -0.35 -10.05 -4.05
N VAL A 60 0.10 -8.87 -3.63
CA VAL A 60 -0.58 -8.01 -2.65
C VAL A 60 -0.65 -6.61 -3.19
N THR A 61 -1.80 -5.95 -3.00
CA THR A 61 -1.92 -4.51 -3.11
C THR A 61 -2.40 -3.89 -1.81
N ALA A 62 -2.05 -2.62 -1.58
CA ALA A 62 -2.72 -1.76 -0.62
C ALA A 62 -3.12 -0.46 -1.29
N THR A 63 -4.38 -0.07 -1.10
CA THR A 63 -4.89 1.23 -1.54
C THR A 63 -5.10 2.09 -0.30
N LEU A 64 -4.49 3.27 -0.30
CA LEU A 64 -4.58 4.25 0.77
C LEU A 64 -5.28 5.50 0.23
N VAL A 65 -6.24 6.02 1.00
CA VAL A 65 -7.01 7.22 0.64
C VAL A 65 -6.62 8.37 1.55
N TRP A 66 -6.34 9.51 0.95
CA TRP A 66 -5.78 10.70 1.58
C TRP A 66 -6.71 11.91 1.38
N GLU A 67 -6.54 12.91 2.24
CA GLU A 67 -7.28 14.18 2.13
C GLU A 67 -6.96 14.92 0.81
N SER A 68 -5.67 15.06 0.47
CA SER A 68 -5.20 15.73 -0.74
C SER A 68 -3.86 15.18 -1.22
N GLU A 69 -3.47 15.56 -2.45
CA GLU A 69 -2.14 15.28 -3.01
C GLU A 69 -1.02 15.82 -2.11
N GLU A 70 -1.18 17.02 -1.55
CA GLU A 70 -0.17 17.64 -0.68
C GLU A 70 0.10 16.80 0.57
N THR A 71 -0.95 16.17 1.12
CA THR A 71 -0.82 15.31 2.29
C THR A 71 -0.04 14.02 1.98
N VAL A 72 -0.16 13.48 0.77
CA VAL A 72 0.67 12.36 0.32
C VAL A 72 2.13 12.79 0.23
N ASN A 73 2.40 13.91 -0.46
CA ASN A 73 3.77 14.40 -0.65
C ASN A 73 4.46 14.68 0.68
N ALA A 74 3.75 15.28 1.64
CA ALA A 74 4.23 15.49 3.00
C ALA A 74 4.48 14.15 3.72
N ALA A 75 3.57 13.18 3.60
CA ALA A 75 3.71 11.88 4.24
C ALA A 75 4.91 11.08 3.70
N VAL A 76 5.12 11.03 2.39
CA VAL A 76 6.21 10.26 1.77
C VAL A 76 7.58 10.94 1.90
N SER A 77 7.60 12.27 2.04
CA SER A 77 8.85 13.04 2.24
C SER A 77 9.22 13.24 3.71
N SER A 78 8.34 12.83 4.63
CA SER A 78 8.61 12.94 6.07
C SER A 78 9.74 12.00 6.50
N GLU A 79 10.50 12.41 7.51
CA GLU A 79 11.55 11.55 8.10
C GLU A 79 10.97 10.21 8.59
N SER A 80 9.71 10.21 9.04
CA SER A 80 9.00 9.02 9.48
C SER A 80 8.63 8.06 8.34
N ALA A 81 8.63 8.50 7.08
CA ALA A 81 8.43 7.62 5.92
C ALA A 81 9.54 6.56 5.81
N ALA A 82 10.77 6.91 6.23
CA ALA A 82 11.90 5.98 6.24
C ALA A 82 11.63 4.75 7.13
N LEU A 83 10.82 4.89 8.19
CA LEU A 83 10.42 3.77 9.04
C LEU A 83 9.52 2.79 8.28
N ILE A 84 8.61 3.29 7.45
CA ILE A 84 7.68 2.45 6.66
C ILE A 84 8.44 1.76 5.53
N PHE A 85 9.21 2.52 4.74
CA PHE A 85 9.95 1.94 3.61
C PHE A 85 11.06 1.00 4.07
N GLY A 86 11.72 1.32 5.19
CA GLY A 86 12.74 0.46 5.80
C GLY A 86 12.18 -0.84 6.39
N ASP A 87 10.87 -0.93 6.61
CA ASP A 87 10.20 -2.13 7.12
C ASP A 87 9.85 -3.14 6.00
N ILE A 88 9.87 -2.72 4.73
CA ILE A 88 9.53 -3.59 3.58
C ILE A 88 10.34 -4.90 3.55
N PRO A 89 11.68 -4.86 3.71
CA PRO A 89 12.50 -6.08 3.69
C PRO A 89 12.15 -7.10 4.80
N ASN A 90 11.42 -6.70 5.84
CA ASN A 90 11.06 -7.61 6.93
C ASN A 90 9.95 -8.59 6.54
N PHE A 91 9.13 -8.25 5.54
CA PHE A 91 8.05 -9.13 5.09
C PHE A 91 8.13 -9.52 3.63
N THR A 92 8.91 -8.85 2.78
CA THR A 92 9.06 -9.26 1.38
C THR A 92 10.41 -8.92 0.79
N ASN A 93 10.86 -9.72 -0.18
CA ASN A 93 12.02 -9.43 -1.00
C ASN A 93 11.72 -8.52 -2.21
N LYS A 94 10.46 -8.13 -2.43
CA LYS A 94 10.06 -7.32 -3.59
C LYS A 94 9.83 -5.86 -3.23
N GLN A 95 10.39 -4.97 -4.04
CA GLN A 95 10.03 -3.56 -3.98
C GLN A 95 8.65 -3.37 -4.61
N PRO A 96 7.73 -2.63 -3.97
CA PRO A 96 6.43 -2.37 -4.55
C PRO A 96 6.51 -1.37 -5.70
N VAL A 97 5.57 -1.48 -6.64
CA VAL A 97 5.20 -0.39 -7.54
C VAL A 97 4.28 0.55 -6.77
N THR A 98 4.62 1.84 -6.76
CA THR A 98 3.82 2.89 -6.10
C THR A 98 3.18 3.79 -7.13
N LEU A 99 1.85 3.92 -7.09
CA LEU A 99 1.08 4.83 -7.93
C LEU A 99 0.33 5.84 -7.05
N ALA A 100 0.07 7.02 -7.60
CA ALA A 100 -0.57 8.14 -6.93
C ALA A 100 -1.52 8.83 -7.91
N GLY A 101 -2.71 9.24 -7.46
CA GLY A 101 -3.64 9.95 -8.32
C GLY A 101 -4.91 10.43 -7.65
N THR A 102 -5.57 11.38 -8.30
CA THR A 102 -6.86 11.94 -7.87
C THR A 102 -7.97 10.90 -8.02
N VAL A 103 -8.79 10.76 -6.98
CA VAL A 103 -9.99 9.92 -7.05
C VAL A 103 -11.03 10.63 -7.92
N LEU A 104 -11.39 10.01 -9.05
CA LEU A 104 -12.39 10.56 -9.98
C LEU A 104 -13.83 10.29 -9.52
N SER A 105 -14.08 9.15 -8.88
CA SER A 105 -15.38 8.75 -8.32
C SER A 105 -15.21 7.66 -7.28
N SER A 106 -16.07 7.64 -6.27
CA SER A 106 -16.21 6.55 -5.30
C SER A 106 -17.67 6.43 -4.90
N GLN A 107 -18.26 5.25 -5.03
CA GLN A 107 -19.65 5.00 -4.64
C GLN A 107 -19.71 3.67 -3.87
N GLY A 108 -20.37 3.67 -2.72
CA GLY A 108 -20.83 2.43 -2.09
C GLY A 108 -22.13 1.99 -2.77
N LEU A 109 -22.18 0.75 -3.23
CA LEU A 109 -23.38 0.12 -3.80
C LEU A 109 -24.21 -0.56 -2.70
#